data_AF-A0A1G1JQN2-F1
#
_entry.id   AF-A0A1G1JQN2-F1
#
_cell.length_a   1.000
_cell.length_b   1.000
_cell.length_c   1.000
_cell.angle_alpha   90.00
_cell.angle_beta   90.00
_cell.angle_gamma   90.00
#
_symmetry.space_group_name_H-M   'P 1'
#
loop_
_entity.id
_entity.type
_entity.pdbx_description
1 polymer ?
#
loop_
_entity_poly.entity_id
_entity_poly.type
_entity_poly.pdbx_seq_one_letter_code
_entity_poly.pdbx_strand_id
1 'polypeptide(L)'
;MKKFFLFILILLVAAGAVLVVAKDGIAKVVLETGISQFTGFPTKIEKLKLDFSGIVHVQGIHINNPLGFTNKTFVDIPEIFISISLPEAVRQQRIHLREMRLDLQEINIEKNQAVGSNLALLSQKATPAKPAGQPGAEPKKGEPMPFQLDKLVLTIHNVRYEDTSGVVPKKLSADAKIDNLVLTNIADPKAILQMIILKIIKSTPLGNIGVNVKQLEDGLKDNLAKADELVKDTSAFAVQTASDAAAKAKKAVADKSAGMIKDAGGAVVGGGTDALKETVDTTTAVLDSATSSAKAAVSDLFGKKQPETT
;
A
#
# COMPACT_ATOMS: atom_id res chain seq x y z
N MET A 1 0.12 -58.27 17.91
CA MET A 1 0.98 -57.16 17.41
C MET A 1 0.56 -56.64 16.04
N LYS A 2 0.44 -57.45 14.97
CA LYS A 2 0.06 -56.96 13.61
C LYS A 2 -1.27 -56.18 13.55
N LYS A 3 -2.30 -56.61 14.28
CA LYS A 3 -3.61 -55.92 14.35
C LYS A 3 -3.56 -54.56 15.06
N PHE A 4 -2.64 -54.39 16.01
CA PHE A 4 -2.42 -53.14 16.74
C PHE A 4 -1.69 -52.10 15.87
N PHE A 5 -0.66 -52.53 15.12
CA PHE A 5 0.00 -51.69 14.12
C PHE A 5 -0.94 -51.26 12.99
N LEU A 6 -1.79 -52.18 12.50
CA LEU A 6 -2.80 -51.85 11.50
C LEU A 6 -3.81 -50.81 12.02
N PHE A 7 -4.25 -50.94 13.27
CA PHE A 7 -5.15 -49.98 13.91
C PHE A 7 -4.52 -48.57 14.03
N ILE A 8 -3.25 -48.48 14.47
CA ILE A 8 -2.53 -47.19 14.54
C ILE A 8 -2.36 -46.57 13.16
N LEU A 9 -2.05 -47.38 12.13
CA LEU A 9 -1.90 -46.89 10.76
C LEU A 9 -3.22 -46.33 10.22
N ILE A 10 -4.33 -47.02 10.43
CA ILE A 10 -5.67 -46.54 10.04
C ILE A 10 -6.01 -45.23 10.74
N LEU A 11 -5.70 -45.12 12.04
CA LEU A 11 -5.96 -43.91 12.83
C LEU A 11 -5.11 -42.73 12.32
N LEU A 12 -3.84 -42.95 11.96
CA LEU A 12 -2.97 -41.93 11.36
C LEU A 12 -3.49 -41.47 9.99
N VAL A 13 -3.94 -42.40 9.13
CA VAL A 13 -4.50 -42.06 7.81
C VAL A 13 -5.81 -41.29 7.97
N ALA A 14 -6.68 -41.71 8.90
CA ALA A 14 -7.93 -41.00 9.19
C ALA A 14 -7.66 -39.59 9.74
N ALA A 15 -6.72 -39.43 10.67
CA ALA A 15 -6.31 -38.13 11.19
C ALA A 15 -5.70 -37.23 10.09
N GLY A 16 -4.87 -37.80 9.21
CA GLY A 16 -4.33 -37.11 8.05
C GLY A 16 -5.42 -36.62 7.09
N ALA A 17 -6.41 -37.47 6.80
CA ALA A 17 -7.54 -37.09 5.94
C ALA A 17 -8.37 -35.93 6.53
N VAL A 18 -8.63 -35.96 7.84
CA VAL A 18 -9.32 -34.87 8.55
C VAL A 18 -8.52 -33.55 8.45
N LEU A 19 -7.19 -33.61 8.64
CA LEU A 19 -6.34 -32.42 8.51
C LEU A 19 -6.35 -31.83 7.09
N VAL A 20 -6.35 -32.66 6.06
CA VAL A 20 -6.42 -32.20 4.66
C VAL A 20 -7.72 -31.45 4.38
N VAL A 21 -8.84 -31.90 4.95
CA VAL A 21 -10.14 -31.24 4.78
C VAL A 21 -10.25 -29.97 5.64
N ALA A 22 -9.69 -29.98 6.85
CA ALA A 22 -9.79 -28.86 7.78
C ALA A 22 -8.82 -27.69 7.47
N LYS A 23 -7.75 -27.92 6.70
CA LYS A 23 -6.68 -26.93 6.46
C LYS A 23 -7.19 -25.57 5.98
N ASP A 24 -8.17 -25.56 5.08
CA ASP A 24 -8.67 -24.32 4.45
C ASP A 24 -9.52 -23.52 5.46
N GLY A 25 -10.31 -24.22 6.28
CA GLY A 25 -11.09 -23.59 7.35
C GLY A 25 -10.20 -22.99 8.45
N ILE A 26 -9.15 -23.71 8.86
CA ILE A 26 -8.20 -23.21 9.87
C ILE A 26 -7.42 -22.00 9.30
N ALA A 27 -6.89 -22.11 8.09
CA ALA A 27 -6.16 -21.03 7.44
C ALA A 27 -7.03 -19.77 7.25
N LYS A 28 -8.31 -19.95 6.92
CA LYS A 28 -9.29 -18.85 6.85
C LYS A 28 -9.42 -18.11 8.18
N VAL A 29 -9.65 -18.82 9.28
CA VAL A 29 -9.81 -18.21 10.61
C VAL A 29 -8.54 -17.50 11.06
N VAL A 30 -7.37 -18.10 10.82
CA VAL A 30 -6.08 -17.50 11.15
C VAL A 30 -5.88 -16.21 10.35
N LEU A 31 -6.22 -16.20 9.05
CA LEU A 31 -6.07 -15.02 8.22
C LEU A 31 -7.07 -13.91 8.59
N GLU A 32 -8.34 -14.24 8.81
CA GLU A 32 -9.35 -13.30 9.32
C GLU A 32 -8.90 -12.64 10.64
N THR A 33 -8.41 -13.46 11.57
CA THR A 33 -7.93 -12.99 12.88
C THR A 33 -6.68 -12.11 12.72
N GLY A 34 -5.71 -12.56 11.92
CA GLY A 34 -4.47 -11.83 11.68
C GLY A 34 -4.71 -10.47 11.05
N ILE A 35 -5.53 -10.40 9.99
CA ILE A 35 -5.91 -9.13 9.36
C ILE A 35 -6.68 -8.25 10.36
N SER A 36 -7.59 -8.82 11.15
CA SER A 36 -8.37 -8.04 12.13
C SER A 36 -7.51 -7.48 13.24
N GLN A 37 -6.54 -8.24 13.74
CA GLN A 37 -5.57 -7.77 14.75
C GLN A 37 -4.65 -6.70 14.18
N PHE A 38 -4.21 -6.89 12.93
CA PHE A 38 -3.28 -5.98 12.26
C PHE A 38 -3.91 -4.63 11.90
N THR A 39 -5.13 -4.65 11.35
CA THR A 39 -5.89 -3.45 10.96
C THR A 39 -6.68 -2.85 12.11
N GLY A 40 -6.96 -3.65 13.15
CA GLY A 40 -7.91 -3.32 14.22
C GLY A 40 -9.38 -3.41 13.80
N PHE A 41 -9.67 -3.86 12.58
CA PHE A 41 -11.00 -3.82 11.96
C PHE A 41 -11.55 -5.25 11.76
N PRO A 42 -12.85 -5.51 12.00
CA PRO A 42 -13.41 -6.86 11.84
C PRO A 42 -13.31 -7.34 10.39
N THR A 43 -12.58 -8.42 10.14
CA THR A 43 -12.38 -8.97 8.80
C THR A 43 -13.20 -10.24 8.60
N LYS A 44 -13.79 -10.38 7.43
CA LYS A 44 -14.44 -11.61 6.98
C LYS A 44 -13.88 -12.04 5.64
N ILE A 45 -13.70 -13.32 5.45
CA ILE A 45 -13.29 -13.94 4.20
C ILE A 45 -14.44 -14.83 3.74
N GLU A 46 -14.76 -14.83 2.45
CA GLU A 46 -15.76 -15.76 1.92
C GLU A 46 -15.15 -17.14 1.72
N LYS A 47 -14.08 -17.21 0.91
CA LYS A 47 -13.42 -18.46 0.56
C LYS A 47 -11.91 -18.33 0.67
N LEU A 48 -11.28 -19.38 1.16
CA LEU A 48 -9.83 -19.54 1.16
C LEU A 48 -9.49 -20.93 0.65
N LYS A 49 -8.45 -21.01 -0.19
CA LYS A 49 -7.87 -22.25 -0.66
C LYS A 49 -6.37 -22.21 -0.45
N LEU A 50 -5.85 -23.14 0.34
CA LEU A 50 -4.43 -23.31 0.58
C LEU A 50 -3.92 -24.55 -0.17
N ASP A 51 -3.06 -24.37 -1.16
CA ASP A 51 -2.45 -25.48 -1.87
C ASP A 51 -1.19 -25.97 -1.15
N PHE A 52 -0.87 -27.26 -1.31
CA PHE A 52 0.32 -27.87 -0.69
C PHE A 52 1.64 -27.29 -1.22
N SER A 53 1.60 -26.57 -2.35
CA SER A 53 2.73 -25.80 -2.89
C SER A 53 3.03 -24.51 -2.12
N GLY A 54 2.19 -24.14 -1.14
CA GLY A 54 2.29 -22.89 -0.39
C GLY A 54 1.61 -21.71 -1.09
N ILE A 55 0.74 -21.98 -2.06
CA ILE A 55 -0.08 -20.96 -2.70
C ILE A 55 -1.37 -20.80 -1.91
N VAL A 56 -1.72 -19.57 -1.55
CA VAL A 56 -2.98 -19.20 -0.91
C VAL A 56 -3.77 -18.33 -1.87
N HIS A 57 -4.96 -18.80 -2.22
CA HIS A 57 -5.96 -18.01 -2.92
C HIS A 57 -7.07 -17.64 -1.94
N VAL A 58 -7.36 -16.36 -1.84
CA VAL A 58 -8.40 -15.84 -0.96
C VAL A 58 -9.37 -15.06 -1.81
N GLN A 59 -10.67 -15.30 -1.62
CA GLN A 59 -11.73 -14.62 -2.36
C GLN A 59 -12.73 -13.98 -1.41
N GLY A 60 -13.18 -12.78 -1.77
CA GLY A 60 -14.20 -12.02 -1.04
C GLY A 60 -13.75 -11.68 0.38
N ILE A 61 -12.72 -10.85 0.52
CA ILE A 61 -12.30 -10.32 1.82
C ILE A 61 -13.00 -8.99 2.04
N HIS A 62 -13.77 -8.93 3.13
CA HIS A 62 -14.48 -7.75 3.60
C HIS A 62 -13.84 -7.30 4.91
N ILE A 63 -13.07 -6.21 4.86
CA ILE A 63 -12.64 -5.51 6.08
C ILE A 63 -13.78 -4.56 6.44
N ASN A 64 -14.43 -4.80 7.57
CA ASN A 64 -15.60 -4.04 7.99
C ASN A 64 -15.18 -2.83 8.83
N ASN A 65 -15.95 -1.75 8.75
CA ASN A 65 -15.80 -0.64 9.67
C ASN A 65 -16.11 -1.10 11.11
N PRO A 66 -15.43 -0.53 12.12
CA PRO A 66 -15.84 -0.68 13.51
C PRO A 66 -17.18 0.06 13.77
N LEU A 67 -17.72 -0.07 14.98
CA LEU A 67 -18.96 0.60 15.36
C LEU A 67 -18.85 2.13 15.23
N GLY A 68 -19.95 2.77 14.80
CA GLY A 68 -20.04 4.23 14.67
C GLY A 68 -19.79 4.78 13.27
N PHE A 69 -19.64 3.92 12.27
CA PHE A 69 -19.64 4.28 10.84
C PHE A 69 -20.92 3.78 10.15
N THR A 70 -21.33 4.46 9.07
CA THR A 70 -22.57 4.18 8.35
C THR A 70 -22.42 3.03 7.38
N ASN A 71 -21.33 2.99 6.59
CA ASN A 71 -21.06 1.84 5.73
C ASN A 71 -20.46 0.72 6.55
N LYS A 72 -20.99 -0.49 6.32
CA LYS A 72 -20.52 -1.70 6.99
C LYS A 72 -19.11 -2.09 6.55
N THR A 73 -18.83 -1.99 5.25
CA THR A 73 -17.55 -2.41 4.66
C THR A 73 -16.62 -1.21 4.52
N PHE A 74 -15.46 -1.27 5.15
CA PHE A 74 -14.38 -0.31 4.98
C PHE A 74 -13.65 -0.57 3.66
N VAL A 75 -13.25 -1.82 3.41
CA VAL A 75 -12.49 -2.21 2.23
C VAL A 75 -13.04 -3.54 1.71
N ASP A 76 -13.31 -3.59 0.41
CA ASP A 76 -13.68 -4.79 -0.34
C ASP A 76 -12.52 -5.25 -1.23
N ILE A 77 -12.15 -6.52 -1.09
CA ILE A 77 -11.02 -7.15 -1.78
C ILE A 77 -11.53 -8.45 -2.41
N PRO A 78 -11.81 -8.45 -3.72
CA PRO A 78 -12.39 -9.60 -4.40
C PRO A 78 -11.44 -10.79 -4.41
N GLU A 79 -10.14 -10.56 -4.59
CA GLU A 79 -9.13 -11.60 -4.64
C GLU A 79 -7.79 -11.17 -4.03
N ILE A 80 -7.16 -12.10 -3.29
CA ILE A 80 -5.74 -12.04 -2.95
C ILE A 80 -5.07 -13.34 -3.39
N PHE A 81 -3.93 -13.18 -4.05
CA PHE A 81 -2.98 -14.26 -4.29
C PHE A 81 -1.77 -14.11 -3.37
N ILE A 82 -1.36 -15.19 -2.69
CA ILE A 82 -0.16 -15.21 -1.87
C ILE A 82 0.65 -16.47 -2.18
N SER A 83 1.95 -16.30 -2.41
CA SER A 83 2.90 -17.41 -2.58
C SER A 83 3.86 -17.46 -1.39
N ILE A 84 3.77 -18.51 -0.58
CA ILE A 84 4.53 -18.68 0.67
C ILE A 84 5.70 -19.65 0.47
N SER A 85 6.86 -19.30 1.02
CA SER A 85 7.99 -20.22 1.16
C SER A 85 7.79 -21.15 2.35
N LEU A 86 7.09 -22.27 2.14
CA LEU A 86 6.85 -23.29 3.17
C LEU A 86 8.13 -23.82 3.85
N PRO A 87 9.25 -24.08 3.12
CA PRO A 87 10.48 -24.54 3.77
C PRO A 87 11.03 -23.54 4.79
N GLU A 88 10.93 -22.24 4.49
CA GLU A 88 11.42 -21.18 5.37
C GLU A 88 10.48 -20.94 6.55
N ALA A 89 9.17 -20.99 6.31
CA ALA A 89 8.16 -20.89 7.37
C ALA A 89 8.33 -21.98 8.43
N VAL A 90 8.64 -23.21 8.02
CA VAL A 90 8.77 -24.37 8.92
C VAL A 90 10.17 -24.48 9.53
N ARG A 91 11.24 -24.25 8.75
CA ARG A 91 12.62 -24.50 9.20
C ARG A 91 13.29 -23.27 9.80
N GLN A 92 13.05 -22.09 9.23
CA GLN A 92 13.73 -20.85 9.59
C GLN A 92 12.90 -19.97 10.51
N GLN A 93 11.67 -20.40 10.86
CA GLN A 93 10.72 -19.64 11.67
C GLN A 93 10.57 -18.22 11.16
N ARG A 94 10.43 -18.07 9.83
CA ARG A 94 10.30 -16.78 9.14
C ARG A 94 9.11 -16.81 8.20
N ILE A 95 8.27 -15.79 8.25
CA ILE A 95 7.22 -15.59 7.25
C ILE A 95 7.88 -15.02 6.00
N HIS A 96 8.10 -15.86 4.99
CA HIS A 96 8.62 -15.43 3.71
C HIS A 96 7.57 -15.61 2.61
N LEU A 97 7.12 -14.49 2.06
CA LEU A 97 6.19 -14.39 0.94
C LEU A 97 6.96 -14.04 -0.33
N ARG A 98 6.93 -14.93 -1.32
CA ARG A 98 7.58 -14.67 -2.63
C ARG A 98 6.79 -13.67 -3.47
N GLU A 99 5.47 -13.76 -3.42
CA GLU A 99 4.58 -12.86 -4.16
C GLU A 99 3.28 -12.69 -3.41
N MET A 100 2.80 -11.44 -3.35
CA MET A 100 1.45 -11.10 -2.94
C MET A 100 0.81 -10.23 -4.02
N ARG A 101 -0.39 -10.60 -4.49
CA ARG A 101 -1.20 -9.74 -5.36
C ARG A 101 -2.44 -9.35 -4.61
N LEU A 102 -2.61 -8.04 -4.43
CA LEU A 102 -3.68 -7.44 -3.66
C LEU A 102 -4.52 -6.57 -4.59
N ASP A 103 -5.77 -6.96 -4.77
CA ASP A 103 -6.75 -6.24 -5.58
C ASP A 103 -7.81 -5.60 -4.68
N LEU A 104 -7.82 -4.28 -4.59
CA LEU A 104 -8.75 -3.50 -3.77
C LEU A 104 -9.84 -2.90 -4.66
N GLN A 105 -11.03 -3.49 -4.62
CA GLN A 105 -12.15 -3.10 -5.47
C GLN A 105 -12.78 -1.78 -5.05
N GLU A 106 -13.06 -1.62 -3.76
CA GLU A 106 -13.63 -0.39 -3.20
C GLU A 106 -13.11 -0.13 -1.79
N ILE A 107 -12.73 1.12 -1.53
CA ILE A 107 -12.33 1.63 -0.22
C ILE A 107 -13.31 2.73 0.18
N ASN A 108 -14.08 2.48 1.24
CA ASN A 108 -15.09 3.39 1.78
C ASN A 108 -14.52 4.17 2.96
N ILE A 109 -14.08 5.39 2.69
CA ILE A 109 -13.57 6.32 3.70
C ILE A 109 -14.74 7.14 4.23
N GLU A 110 -14.92 7.12 5.53
CA GLU A 110 -15.92 7.92 6.21
C GLU A 110 -15.25 8.86 7.19
N LYS A 111 -15.86 10.03 7.37
CA LYS A 111 -15.57 10.97 8.42
C LYS A 111 -16.87 11.49 9.02
N ASN A 112 -17.04 11.33 10.32
CA ASN A 112 -18.20 11.83 11.06
C ASN A 112 -17.76 12.55 12.34
N GLN A 113 -18.70 13.25 12.99
CA GLN A 113 -18.41 14.02 14.21
C GLN A 113 -18.16 13.13 15.44
N ALA A 114 -18.75 11.93 15.48
CA ALA A 114 -18.78 11.08 16.67
C ALA A 114 -17.46 10.33 16.88
N VAL A 115 -16.94 9.70 15.83
CA VAL A 115 -15.78 8.78 15.89
C VAL A 115 -14.60 9.26 15.03
N GLY A 116 -14.79 10.35 14.28
CA GLY A 116 -13.78 10.88 13.37
C GLY A 116 -13.75 10.11 12.05
N SER A 117 -12.56 9.81 11.53
CA SER A 117 -12.40 9.08 10.27
C SER A 117 -11.93 7.65 10.47
N ASN A 118 -12.54 6.70 9.75
CA ASN A 118 -12.11 5.31 9.74
C ASN A 118 -10.67 5.16 9.20
N LEU A 119 -10.30 5.92 8.17
CA LEU A 119 -8.94 5.91 7.64
C LEU A 119 -7.93 6.48 8.65
N ALA A 120 -8.35 7.45 9.47
CA ALA A 120 -7.53 7.94 10.59
C ALA A 120 -7.35 6.86 11.67
N LEU A 121 -8.40 6.12 12.05
CA LEU A 121 -8.29 5.00 12.99
C LEU A 121 -7.34 3.91 12.48
N LEU A 122 -7.42 3.59 11.19
CA LEU A 122 -6.51 2.63 10.56
C LEU A 122 -5.05 3.14 10.57
N SER A 123 -4.85 4.43 10.28
CA SER A 123 -3.50 5.02 10.25
C SER A 123 -2.79 4.95 11.60
N GLN A 124 -3.53 5.02 12.71
CA GLN A 124 -2.98 4.86 14.06
C GLN A 124 -2.43 3.45 14.31
N LYS A 125 -3.00 2.43 13.65
CA LYS A 125 -2.48 1.04 13.70
C LYS A 125 -1.25 0.87 12.82
N ALA A 126 -1.17 1.64 11.74
CA ALA A 126 -0.05 1.62 10.80
C ALA A 126 1.20 2.33 11.35
N THR A 127 1.06 3.32 12.22
CA THR A 127 2.21 4.02 12.84
C THR A 127 2.76 3.26 14.04
N PRO A 128 4.09 3.13 14.20
CA PRO A 128 4.66 2.56 15.41
C PRO A 128 4.28 3.40 16.63
N ALA A 129 3.84 2.72 17.70
CA ALA A 129 3.76 3.37 19.01
C ALA A 129 5.18 3.82 19.38
N LYS A 130 5.34 5.11 19.70
CA LYS A 130 6.60 5.66 20.20
C LYS A 130 7.08 4.76 21.36
N PRO A 131 8.29 4.20 21.33
CA PRO A 131 8.77 3.42 22.47
C PRO A 131 8.81 4.36 23.67
N ALA A 132 7.99 4.07 24.70
CA ALA A 132 8.22 4.65 26.01
C ALA A 132 9.57 4.10 26.48
N GLY A 133 10.58 4.97 26.52
CA GLY A 133 11.95 4.58 26.82
C GLY A 133 12.06 3.88 28.16
N GLN A 134 12.51 2.62 28.14
CA GLN A 134 13.21 1.98 29.23
C GLN A 134 14.32 1.11 28.62
N PRO A 135 15.59 1.56 28.67
CA PRO A 135 16.72 0.72 28.35
C PRO A 135 16.94 -0.29 29.50
N GLY A 136 16.98 -1.58 29.19
CA GLY A 136 17.40 -2.61 30.16
C GLY A 136 16.43 -3.75 30.42
N ALA A 137 15.45 -4.02 29.55
CA ALA A 137 14.68 -5.27 29.62
C ALA A 137 15.26 -6.30 28.65
N GLU A 138 15.72 -7.42 29.18
CA GLU A 138 16.06 -8.63 28.42
C GLU A 138 14.93 -9.03 27.44
N PRO A 139 15.26 -9.64 26.29
CA PRO A 139 14.26 -9.99 25.28
C PRO A 139 13.25 -10.99 25.86
N LYS A 140 12.02 -10.53 26.07
CA LYS A 140 10.91 -11.39 26.50
C LYS A 140 10.53 -12.31 25.35
N LYS A 141 10.36 -13.60 25.69
CA LYS A 141 9.77 -14.66 24.85
C LYS A 141 8.52 -14.13 24.12
N GLY A 142 8.63 -13.90 22.81
CA GLY A 142 7.58 -13.25 22.01
C GLY A 142 8.08 -12.26 20.96
N GLU A 143 9.33 -12.40 20.49
CA GLU A 143 9.79 -11.60 19.35
C GLU A 143 8.92 -11.89 18.12
N PRO A 144 8.46 -10.83 17.40
CA PRO A 144 7.66 -11.01 16.20
C PRO A 144 8.46 -11.81 15.18
N MET A 145 7.84 -12.87 14.66
CA MET A 145 8.45 -13.73 13.64
C MET A 145 8.98 -12.85 12.49
N PRO A 146 10.24 -13.04 12.05
CA PRO A 146 10.78 -12.28 10.93
C PRO A 146 9.86 -12.37 9.72
N PHE A 147 9.68 -11.26 9.01
CA PHE A 147 8.80 -11.15 7.85
C PHE A 147 9.63 -10.69 6.64
N GLN A 148 9.34 -11.27 5.49
CA GLN A 148 9.83 -10.79 4.20
C GLN A 148 8.76 -11.01 3.13
N LEU A 149 8.57 -10.01 2.28
CA LEU A 149 7.76 -10.08 1.08
C LEU A 149 8.60 -9.63 -0.12
N ASP A 150 8.95 -10.56 -1.00
CA ASP A 150 9.82 -10.27 -2.15
C ASP A 150 9.13 -9.39 -3.20
N LYS A 151 7.83 -9.60 -3.45
CA LYS A 151 7.08 -8.89 -4.47
C LYS A 151 5.62 -8.65 -4.06
N LEU A 152 5.22 -7.40 -4.01
CA LEU A 152 3.83 -6.96 -3.90
C LEU A 152 3.36 -6.42 -5.26
N VAL A 153 2.22 -6.90 -5.75
CA VAL A 153 1.47 -6.29 -6.85
C VAL A 153 0.18 -5.72 -6.27
N LEU A 154 -0.02 -4.41 -6.37
CA LEU A 154 -1.14 -3.70 -5.79
C LEU A 154 -2.00 -3.05 -6.87
N THR A 155 -3.29 -3.34 -6.84
CA THR A 155 -4.31 -2.65 -7.63
C THR A 155 -5.33 -2.01 -6.68
N ILE A 156 -5.71 -0.77 -6.95
CA ILE A 156 -6.78 -0.06 -6.24
C ILE A 156 -7.69 0.58 -7.28
N HIS A 157 -8.95 0.14 -7.30
CA HIS A 157 -9.95 0.61 -8.24
C HIS A 157 -10.65 1.85 -7.72
N ASN A 158 -11.53 1.73 -6.72
CA ASN A 158 -12.39 2.83 -6.30
C ASN A 158 -12.11 3.27 -4.87
N VAL A 159 -12.12 4.58 -4.67
CA VAL A 159 -12.12 5.19 -3.34
C VAL A 159 -13.37 6.06 -3.23
N ARG A 160 -14.25 5.69 -2.31
CA ARG A 160 -15.43 6.45 -1.93
C ARG A 160 -15.13 7.19 -0.65
N TYR A 161 -15.49 8.46 -0.61
CA TYR A 161 -15.34 9.32 0.55
C TYR A 161 -16.66 9.97 0.93
N GLU A 162 -17.04 9.83 2.19
CA GLU A 162 -18.21 10.47 2.77
C GLU A 162 -17.82 11.24 4.05
N ASP A 163 -18.04 12.55 4.03
CA ASP A 163 -17.84 13.43 5.19
C ASP A 163 -19.20 13.96 5.66
N THR A 164 -19.65 13.46 6.81
CA THR A 164 -20.84 13.93 7.54
C THR A 164 -20.47 14.75 8.76
N SER A 165 -19.18 15.15 8.91
CA SER A 165 -18.72 15.96 10.04
C SER A 165 -19.11 17.44 9.95
N GLY A 166 -19.50 17.92 8.77
CA GLY A 166 -19.97 19.28 8.53
C GLY A 166 -21.50 19.39 8.46
N VAL A 167 -22.00 20.64 8.36
CA VAL A 167 -23.44 20.93 8.21
C VAL A 167 -24.01 20.37 6.90
N VAL A 168 -23.19 20.33 5.84
CA VAL A 168 -23.54 19.75 4.54
C VAL A 168 -22.68 18.52 4.30
N PRO A 169 -23.28 17.32 4.15
CA PRO A 169 -22.54 16.12 3.81
C PRO A 169 -21.79 16.26 2.49
N LYS A 170 -20.53 15.85 2.46
CA LYS A 170 -19.73 15.78 1.23
C LYS A 170 -19.58 14.32 0.81
N LYS A 171 -19.90 14.03 -0.44
CA LYS A 171 -19.69 12.71 -1.04
C LYS A 171 -18.80 12.87 -2.25
N LEU A 172 -17.71 12.11 -2.28
CA LEU A 172 -16.79 12.03 -3.39
C LEU A 172 -16.60 10.56 -3.73
N SER A 173 -16.63 10.22 -5.01
CA SER A 173 -16.19 8.93 -5.49
C SER A 173 -15.16 9.18 -6.57
N ALA A 174 -14.01 8.54 -6.44
CA ALA A 174 -12.93 8.66 -7.41
C ALA A 174 -12.36 7.28 -7.71
N ASP A 175 -12.10 7.06 -8.99
CA ASP A 175 -11.19 6.00 -9.42
C ASP A 175 -9.79 6.39 -8.97
N ALA A 176 -9.17 5.54 -8.16
CA ALA A 176 -7.83 5.79 -7.64
C ALA A 176 -6.76 5.68 -8.74
N LYS A 177 -7.06 4.96 -9.84
CA LYS A 177 -6.19 4.71 -10.99
C LYS A 177 -4.84 4.14 -10.61
N ILE A 178 -4.85 3.14 -9.73
CA ILE A 178 -3.64 2.48 -9.25
C ILE A 178 -3.70 1.06 -9.79
N ASP A 179 -3.05 0.85 -10.92
CA ASP A 179 -3.06 -0.45 -11.58
C ASP A 179 -1.67 -1.10 -11.50
N ASN A 180 -1.61 -2.32 -10.96
CA ASN A 180 -0.41 -3.16 -10.96
C ASN A 180 0.85 -2.47 -10.40
N LEU A 181 0.73 -1.70 -9.31
CA LEU A 181 1.88 -1.13 -8.63
C LEU A 181 2.74 -2.27 -8.06
N VAL A 182 3.97 -2.40 -8.58
CA VAL A 182 4.91 -3.42 -8.13
C VAL A 182 5.87 -2.82 -7.11
N LEU A 183 6.00 -3.48 -5.97
CA LEU A 183 7.02 -3.17 -4.97
C LEU A 183 7.75 -4.44 -4.58
N THR A 184 8.99 -4.30 -4.17
CA THR A 184 9.86 -5.43 -3.86
C THR A 184 10.46 -5.32 -2.47
N ASN A 185 10.88 -6.47 -1.94
CA ASN A 185 11.68 -6.61 -0.73
C ASN A 185 11.14 -5.82 0.49
N ILE A 186 9.89 -6.09 0.85
CA ILE A 186 9.22 -5.48 2.00
C ILE A 186 9.50 -6.34 3.24
N ALA A 187 10.24 -5.79 4.20
CA ALA A 187 10.62 -6.47 5.44
C ALA A 187 9.65 -6.23 6.62
N ASP A 188 8.77 -5.22 6.54
CA ASP A 188 7.77 -4.94 7.56
C ASP A 188 6.35 -4.94 6.94
N PRO A 189 5.42 -5.80 7.40
CA PRO A 189 4.05 -5.80 6.88
C PRO A 189 3.34 -4.45 7.10
N LYS A 190 3.73 -3.65 8.12
CA LYS A 190 3.19 -2.29 8.33
C LYS A 190 3.49 -1.36 7.18
N ALA A 191 4.61 -1.52 6.48
CA ALA A 191 4.95 -0.71 5.32
C ALA A 191 3.88 -0.83 4.22
N ILE A 192 3.27 -2.02 4.07
CA ILE A 192 2.19 -2.26 3.10
C ILE A 192 0.98 -1.39 3.44
N LEU A 193 0.54 -1.42 4.70
CA LEU A 193 -0.60 -0.64 5.16
C LEU A 193 -0.34 0.87 5.05
N GLN A 194 0.82 1.34 5.52
CA GLN A 194 1.22 2.75 5.45
C GLN A 194 1.22 3.25 4.00
N MET A 195 1.76 2.43 3.08
CA MET A 195 1.80 2.76 1.67
C MET A 195 0.41 2.83 1.05
N ILE A 196 -0.48 1.86 1.32
CA ILE A 196 -1.86 1.89 0.82
C ILE A 196 -2.55 3.18 1.28
N ILE A 197 -2.44 3.53 2.56
CA ILE A 197 -3.02 4.76 3.12
C ILE A 197 -2.44 6.01 2.44
N LEU A 198 -1.11 6.10 2.30
CA LEU A 198 -0.46 7.22 1.61
C LEU A 198 -0.92 7.34 0.16
N LYS A 199 -1.04 6.21 -0.53
CA LYS A 199 -1.42 6.19 -1.95
C LYS A 199 -2.87 6.63 -2.14
N ILE A 200 -3.77 6.22 -1.25
CA ILE A 200 -5.15 6.72 -1.20
C ILE A 200 -5.15 8.24 -1.01
N ILE A 201 -4.47 8.75 0.02
CA ILE A 201 -4.45 10.18 0.34
C ILE A 201 -3.87 11.03 -0.80
N LYS A 202 -2.83 10.54 -1.49
CA LYS A 202 -2.18 11.26 -2.58
C LYS A 202 -2.93 11.17 -3.91
N SER A 203 -3.73 10.12 -4.12
CA SER A 203 -4.50 9.92 -5.36
C SER A 203 -5.89 10.58 -5.31
N THR A 204 -6.37 10.96 -4.12
CA THR A 204 -7.73 11.47 -3.96
C THR A 204 -7.75 12.81 -3.20
N PRO A 205 -8.57 13.79 -3.62
CA PRO A 205 -8.65 15.10 -2.97
C PRO A 205 -9.52 15.04 -1.70
N LEU A 206 -9.12 14.25 -0.71
CA LEU A 206 -9.90 13.98 0.51
C LEU A 206 -9.89 15.13 1.52
N GLY A 207 -9.06 16.16 1.32
CA GLY A 207 -8.84 17.21 2.31
C GLY A 207 -8.26 16.67 3.62
N ASN A 208 -8.46 17.38 4.73
CA ASN A 208 -8.00 16.93 6.04
C ASN A 208 -8.95 15.89 6.64
N ILE A 209 -8.57 14.62 6.50
CA ILE A 209 -9.27 13.46 7.07
C ILE A 209 -8.77 13.05 8.46
N GLY A 210 -7.88 13.84 9.07
CA GLY A 210 -7.31 13.54 10.40
C GLY A 210 -6.17 12.51 10.39
N VAL A 211 -5.60 12.22 9.21
CA VAL A 211 -4.40 11.38 9.08
C VAL A 211 -3.16 12.28 9.12
N ASN A 212 -2.19 11.94 9.98
CA ASN A 212 -0.89 12.61 10.00
C ASN A 212 0.00 12.05 8.89
N VAL A 213 -0.08 12.65 7.70
CA VAL A 213 0.66 12.21 6.51
C VAL A 213 2.17 12.19 6.76
N LYS A 214 2.71 13.21 7.44
CA LYS A 214 4.15 13.29 7.71
C LYS A 214 4.62 12.13 8.59
N GLN A 215 3.89 11.84 9.67
CA GLN A 215 4.21 10.71 10.55
C GLN A 215 4.12 9.36 9.81
N LEU A 216 3.20 9.23 8.86
CA LEU A 216 3.04 8.05 8.04
C LEU A 216 4.19 7.88 7.03
N GLU A 217 4.63 8.99 6.42
CA GLU A 217 5.81 9.02 5.54
C GLU A 217 7.10 8.71 6.30
N ASP A 218 7.28 9.28 7.49
CA ASP A 218 8.45 9.04 8.33
C ASP A 218 8.48 7.57 8.79
N GLY A 219 7.34 7.03 9.24
CA GLY A 219 7.23 5.61 9.61
C GLY A 219 7.48 4.66 8.42
N LEU A 220 7.06 5.03 7.22
CA LEU A 220 7.36 4.26 6.02
C LEU A 220 8.85 4.28 5.70
N LYS A 221 9.52 5.45 5.79
CA LYS A 221 10.97 5.55 5.60
C LYS A 221 11.73 4.69 6.60
N ASP A 222 11.34 4.70 7.87
CA ASP A 222 11.99 3.88 8.90
C ASP A 222 11.83 2.37 8.63
N ASN A 223 10.68 1.97 8.08
CA ASN A 223 10.40 0.58 7.74
C ASN A 223 11.09 0.14 6.44
N LEU A 224 11.30 1.06 5.49
CA LEU A 224 12.01 0.80 4.23
C LEU A 224 13.54 0.93 4.36
N ALA A 225 14.04 1.81 5.22
CA ALA A 225 15.47 2.01 5.45
C ALA A 225 16.13 0.82 6.17
N LYS A 226 15.34 -0.04 6.81
CA LYS A 226 15.80 -1.36 7.30
C LYS A 226 16.02 -2.39 6.18
N ALA A 227 15.71 -2.04 4.93
CA ALA A 227 16.07 -2.80 3.74
C ALA A 227 17.19 -2.05 3.00
N ASP A 228 18.44 -2.40 3.29
CA ASP A 228 19.68 -1.74 2.79
C ASP A 228 19.80 -1.62 1.26
N GLU A 229 18.93 -2.28 0.47
CA GLU A 229 18.97 -2.25 -1.00
C GLU A 229 17.85 -1.41 -1.66
N LEU A 230 16.79 -1.01 -0.94
CA LEU A 230 15.60 -0.42 -1.58
C LEU A 230 15.73 1.08 -1.88
N VAL A 231 16.71 1.77 -1.31
CA VAL A 231 16.88 3.24 -1.49
C VAL A 231 17.27 3.60 -2.92
N LYS A 232 17.94 2.70 -3.66
CA LYS A 232 18.28 2.90 -5.07
C LYS A 232 17.06 2.78 -6.00
N ASP A 233 16.10 1.91 -5.69
CA ASP A 233 14.88 1.73 -6.51
C ASP A 233 13.72 2.62 -6.06
N THR A 234 13.67 3.04 -4.80
CA THR A 234 12.64 3.99 -4.32
C THR A 234 12.91 5.40 -4.84
N SER A 235 14.19 5.79 -5.01
CA SER A 235 14.56 7.01 -5.73
C SER A 235 14.24 6.90 -7.23
N ALA A 236 14.38 5.72 -7.85
CA ALA A 236 13.89 5.48 -9.21
C ALA A 236 12.35 5.59 -9.30
N PHE A 237 11.59 5.07 -8.33
CA PHE A 237 10.12 5.17 -8.31
C PHE A 237 9.61 6.61 -8.07
N ALA A 238 10.24 7.36 -7.15
CA ALA A 238 9.90 8.76 -6.91
C ALA A 238 10.29 9.66 -8.10
N VAL A 239 11.46 9.41 -8.71
CA VAL A 239 11.92 10.11 -9.92
C VAL A 239 11.07 9.73 -11.13
N GLN A 240 10.67 8.47 -11.28
CA GLN A 240 9.86 8.02 -12.42
C GLN A 240 8.42 8.48 -12.30
N THR A 241 7.83 8.45 -11.10
CA THR A 241 6.48 9.02 -10.88
C THR A 241 6.48 10.54 -11.08
N ALA A 242 7.52 11.26 -10.63
CA ALA A 242 7.66 12.69 -10.86
C ALA A 242 7.95 13.03 -12.33
N SER A 243 8.79 12.24 -13.01
CA SER A 243 9.14 12.39 -14.43
C SER A 243 7.95 12.05 -15.33
N ASP A 244 7.16 11.04 -15.01
CA ASP A 244 5.97 10.66 -15.77
C ASP A 244 4.83 11.65 -15.55
N ALA A 245 4.68 12.18 -14.33
CA ALA A 245 3.75 13.27 -14.06
C ALA A 245 4.17 14.57 -14.77
N ALA A 246 5.46 14.90 -14.78
CA ALA A 246 6.00 16.05 -15.50
C ALA A 246 5.92 15.88 -17.02
N ALA A 247 6.19 14.70 -17.56
CA ALA A 247 6.07 14.41 -18.99
C ALA A 247 4.60 14.43 -19.46
N LYS A 248 3.68 13.90 -18.66
CA LYS A 248 2.23 13.99 -18.94
C LYS A 248 1.74 15.44 -18.84
N ALA A 249 2.21 16.22 -17.87
CA ALA A 249 1.90 17.65 -17.78
C ALA A 249 2.48 18.44 -18.96
N LYS A 250 3.73 18.18 -19.35
CA LYS A 250 4.42 18.81 -20.50
C LYS A 250 3.70 18.48 -21.82
N LYS A 251 3.28 17.23 -22.01
CA LYS A 251 2.48 16.80 -23.17
C LYS A 251 1.09 17.43 -23.17
N ALA A 252 0.40 17.47 -22.03
CA ALA A 252 -0.92 18.09 -21.93
C ALA A 252 -0.88 19.61 -22.18
N VAL A 253 0.18 20.29 -21.74
CA VAL A 253 0.41 21.71 -22.02
C VAL A 253 0.78 21.93 -23.48
N ALA A 254 1.64 21.10 -24.07
CA ALA A 254 2.00 21.15 -25.49
C ALA A 254 0.81 20.87 -26.43
N ASP A 255 0.01 19.84 -26.15
CA ASP A 255 -1.15 19.46 -26.96
C ASP A 255 -2.25 20.56 -26.88
N LYS A 256 -2.46 21.13 -25.68
CA LYS A 256 -3.44 22.20 -25.47
C LYS A 256 -3.00 23.53 -26.07
N SER A 257 -1.71 23.85 -26.02
CA SER A 257 -1.15 25.06 -26.66
C SER A 257 -1.07 24.93 -28.18
N ALA A 258 -0.72 23.77 -28.73
CA ALA A 258 -0.78 23.51 -30.16
C ALA A 258 -2.22 23.62 -30.72
N GLY A 259 -3.21 23.14 -29.96
CA GLY A 259 -4.63 23.34 -30.27
C GLY A 259 -5.02 24.82 -30.27
N MET A 260 -4.69 25.56 -29.20
CA MET A 260 -5.00 26.99 -29.09
C MET A 260 -4.29 27.86 -30.15
N ILE A 261 -3.05 27.54 -30.53
CA ILE A 261 -2.32 28.26 -31.59
C ILE A 261 -2.95 27.96 -32.96
N LYS A 262 -3.43 26.73 -33.19
CA LYS A 262 -4.11 26.34 -34.43
C LYS A 262 -5.49 27.01 -34.55
N ASP A 263 -6.20 27.15 -33.43
CA ASP A 263 -7.50 27.81 -33.37
C ASP A 263 -7.39 29.35 -33.45
N ALA A 264 -6.33 29.94 -32.87
CA ALA A 264 -6.05 31.37 -32.92
C ALA A 264 -5.41 31.83 -34.25
N GLY A 265 -4.66 30.94 -34.92
CA GLY A 265 -4.05 31.18 -36.23
C GLY A 265 -5.06 31.40 -37.37
N GLY A 266 -6.34 31.13 -37.14
CA GLY A 266 -7.43 31.50 -38.04
C GLY A 266 -7.97 32.93 -37.83
N ALA A 267 -7.60 33.64 -36.75
CA ALA A 267 -8.30 34.86 -36.36
C ALA A 267 -7.43 36.08 -35.98
N VAL A 268 -6.10 35.98 -35.80
CA VAL A 268 -5.30 37.14 -35.35
C VAL A 268 -3.93 37.20 -36.02
N VAL A 269 -3.65 38.30 -36.72
CA VAL A 269 -2.35 38.60 -37.34
C VAL A 269 -1.40 39.22 -36.30
N GLY A 270 -0.26 38.56 -36.07
CA GLY A 270 1.03 39.19 -35.76
C GLY A 270 1.43 39.38 -34.30
N GLY A 271 0.52 39.75 -33.39
CA GLY A 271 0.92 40.13 -32.01
C GLY A 271 0.70 39.06 -30.93
N GLY A 272 -0.36 38.25 -31.06
CA GLY A 272 -0.77 37.31 -30.01
C GLY A 272 0.01 36.00 -29.99
N THR A 273 0.57 35.58 -31.13
CA THR A 273 1.28 34.31 -31.29
C THR A 273 2.66 34.32 -30.63
N ASP A 274 3.36 35.46 -30.66
CA ASP A 274 4.70 35.58 -30.08
C ASP A 274 4.64 35.62 -28.55
N ALA A 275 3.68 36.34 -27.97
CA ALA A 275 3.43 36.35 -26.53
C ALA A 275 2.98 34.98 -25.99
N LEU A 276 2.18 34.23 -26.77
CA LEU A 276 1.81 32.86 -26.41
C LEU A 276 3.02 31.92 -26.43
N LYS A 277 3.87 32.04 -27.46
CA LYS A 277 5.08 31.25 -27.60
C LYS A 277 6.06 31.53 -26.46
N GLU A 278 6.27 32.79 -26.13
CA GLU A 278 7.10 33.21 -24.99
C GLU A 278 6.57 32.68 -23.65
N THR A 279 5.25 32.66 -23.46
CA THR A 279 4.62 32.10 -22.26
C THR A 279 4.81 30.57 -22.16
N VAL A 280 4.71 29.86 -23.29
CA VAL A 280 4.94 28.40 -23.37
C VAL A 280 6.41 28.07 -23.13
N ASP A 281 7.34 28.83 -23.72
CA ASP A 281 8.78 28.65 -23.55
C ASP A 281 9.19 28.92 -22.10
N THR A 282 8.64 29.97 -21.47
CA THR A 282 8.86 30.29 -20.06
C THR A 282 8.31 29.21 -19.13
N THR A 283 7.11 28.70 -19.39
CA THR A 283 6.49 27.63 -18.59
C THR A 283 7.28 26.32 -18.70
N THR A 284 7.79 26.04 -19.89
CA THR A 284 8.65 24.87 -20.15
C THR A 284 9.99 24.98 -19.42
N ALA A 285 10.61 26.16 -19.44
CA ALA A 285 11.84 26.42 -18.72
C ALA A 285 11.67 26.30 -17.19
N VAL A 286 10.54 26.77 -16.64
CA VAL A 286 10.22 26.62 -15.21
C VAL A 286 10.06 25.14 -14.84
N LEU A 287 9.37 24.34 -15.67
CA LEU A 287 9.24 22.89 -15.45
C LEU A 287 10.59 22.17 -15.51
N ASP A 288 11.45 22.51 -16.47
CA ASP A 288 12.76 21.88 -16.62
C ASP A 288 13.70 22.25 -15.45
N SER A 289 13.59 23.48 -14.92
CA SER A 289 14.32 23.93 -13.72
C SER A 289 13.83 23.24 -12.43
N ALA A 290 12.52 23.06 -12.27
CA ALA A 290 11.93 22.35 -11.13
C ALA A 290 12.32 20.86 -11.14
N THR A 291 12.31 20.24 -12.33
CA THR A 291 12.73 18.84 -12.53
C THR A 291 14.22 18.65 -12.19
N SER A 292 15.07 19.59 -12.63
CA SER A 292 16.51 19.55 -12.36
C SER A 292 16.82 19.79 -10.88
N SER A 293 16.09 20.70 -10.24
CA SER A 293 16.22 21.00 -8.80
C SER A 293 15.78 19.82 -7.92
N ALA A 294 14.71 19.12 -8.30
CA ALA A 294 14.28 17.90 -7.64
C ALA A 294 15.33 16.78 -7.77
N LYS A 295 15.95 16.63 -8.95
CA LYS A 295 17.03 15.66 -9.19
C LYS A 295 18.30 15.98 -8.39
N ALA A 296 18.65 17.26 -8.27
CA ALA A 296 19.78 17.73 -7.48
C ALA A 296 19.56 17.55 -5.97
N ALA A 297 18.37 17.90 -5.45
CA ALA A 297 18.03 17.71 -4.04
C ALA A 297 18.07 16.24 -3.61
N VAL A 298 17.67 15.32 -4.51
CA VAL A 298 17.81 13.88 -4.28
C VAL A 298 19.29 13.46 -4.31
N SER A 299 20.10 13.98 -5.23
CA SER A 299 21.54 13.69 -5.27
C SER A 299 22.27 14.16 -4.01
N ASP A 300 21.94 15.34 -3.47
CA ASP A 300 22.58 15.91 -2.28
C ASP A 300 22.18 15.18 -0.98
N LEU A 301 20.95 14.67 -0.90
CA LEU A 301 20.47 13.93 0.25
C LEU A 301 21.11 12.53 0.38
N PHE A 302 21.60 11.96 -0.72
CA PHE A 302 22.08 10.57 -0.76
C PHE A 302 23.52 10.40 -1.29
N GLY A 303 24.21 11.51 -1.60
CA GLY A 303 25.54 11.52 -2.21
C GLY A 303 26.73 11.75 -1.28
N LYS A 304 26.54 12.04 0.02
CA LYS A 304 27.69 12.19 0.95
C LYS A 304 28.28 10.83 1.33
N LYS A 305 29.32 10.43 0.59
CA LYS A 305 30.27 9.36 0.98
C LYS A 305 30.80 9.61 2.40
N GLN A 306 30.90 8.54 3.19
CA GLN A 306 31.60 8.51 4.48
C GLN A 306 33.04 9.03 4.35
N PRO A 307 33.59 9.74 5.35
CA PRO A 307 35.00 10.08 5.38
C PRO A 307 35.83 8.80 5.61
N GLU A 308 36.83 8.58 4.75
CA GLU A 308 37.80 7.50 4.91
C GLU A 308 38.55 7.67 6.23
N THR A 309 38.47 6.66 7.08
CA THR A 309 39.23 6.55 8.32
C THR A 309 40.67 6.15 7.99
N THR A 310 41.62 7.03 8.30
CA THR A 310 43.02 6.66 8.59
C THR A 310 43.19 6.37 10.08
#